data_AF-A0A9Q6PTM6-F1
#
_entry.id   AF-A0A9Q6PTM6-F1
#
_cell.length_a   1.000
_cell.length_b   1.000
_cell.length_c   1.000
_cell.angle_alpha   90.00
_cell.angle_beta   90.00
_cell.angle_gamma   90.00
#
_symmetry.space_group_name_H-M   'P 1'
#
loop_
_entity.id
_entity.type
_entity.pdbx_description
1 polymer ?
#
loop_
_entity_poly.entity_id
_entity_poly.type
_entity_poly.pdbx_seq_one_letter_code
_entity_poly.pdbx_strand_id
1 'polypeptide(L)'
;MPSPYSYDLRIRALKMIDEGIPITQISKLLKISRDTLHRWKNRRDHTGDVKARFGYQTGYNHKISDMKEFQKFIDQNPGKNHQQLDLATFF
;
A
#
# COMPACT_ATOMS: atom_id res chain seq x y z
N MET A 1 3.77 -8.90 10.27
CA MET A 1 4.97 -8.49 9.49
C MET A 1 5.81 -7.58 10.38
N PRO A 2 7.15 -7.76 10.45
CA PRO A 2 8.01 -6.85 11.19
C PRO A 2 7.89 -5.43 10.64
N SER A 3 8.09 -4.45 11.53
CA SER A 3 8.02 -3.03 11.16
C SER A 3 9.01 -2.72 10.02
N PRO A 4 8.61 -1.92 9.01
CA PRO A 4 9.54 -1.48 7.99
C PRO A 4 10.74 -0.74 8.60
N TYR A 5 11.91 -0.88 8.00
CA TYR A 5 13.08 -0.07 8.37
C TYR A 5 12.76 1.43 8.31
N SER A 6 13.32 2.20 9.24
CA SER A 6 13.12 3.66 9.34
C SER A 6 13.53 4.38 8.06
N TYR A 7 12.92 5.54 7.81
CA TYR A 7 13.19 6.33 6.61
C TYR A 7 14.65 6.79 6.55
N ASP A 8 15.19 7.28 7.67
CA ASP A 8 16.57 7.77 7.77
C ASP A 8 17.60 6.68 7.44
N LEU A 9 17.33 5.43 7.86
CA LEU A 9 18.20 4.30 7.55
C LEU A 9 18.26 4.04 6.04
N ARG A 10 17.14 4.20 5.33
CA ARG A 10 17.07 4.03 3.87
C ARG A 10 17.83 5.12 3.15
N ILE A 11 17.62 6.37 3.56
CA ILE A 11 18.32 7.53 3.01
C ILE A 11 19.83 7.38 3.22
N ARG A 12 20.26 7.00 4.43
CA ARG A 12 21.68 6.76 4.74
C ARG A 12 22.28 5.66 3.87
N ALA A 13 21.58 4.53 3.72
CA ALA A 13 22.06 3.43 2.90
C ALA A 13 22.17 3.81 1.41
N LEU A 14 21.23 4.60 0.90
CA LEU A 14 21.23 5.07 -0.48
C LEU A 14 22.29 6.12 -0.74
N LYS A 15 22.54 7.02 0.22
CA LYS A 15 23.65 7.97 0.14
C LYS A 15 25.00 7.24 0.03
N MET A 16 25.21 6.17 0.80
CA MET A 16 26.41 5.34 0.69
C MET A 16 26.54 4.67 -0.69
N ILE A 17 25.43 4.26 -1.30
CA ILE A 17 25.42 3.72 -2.68
C ILE A 17 25.82 4.81 -3.68
N ASP A 18 25.32 6.04 -3.51
CA ASP A 18 25.65 7.17 -4.38
C ASP A 18 27.11 7.61 -4.22
N GLU A 19 27.68 7.45 -3.04
CA GLU A 19 29.12 7.62 -2.75
C GLU A 19 29.99 6.50 -3.36
N GLY A 20 29.39 5.53 -4.04
CA GLY A 20 30.09 4.44 -4.74
C GLY A 20 30.50 3.27 -3.82
N ILE A 21 30.02 3.23 -2.58
CA ILE A 21 30.33 2.13 -1.66
C ILE A 21 29.61 0.85 -2.14
N PRO A 22 30.31 -0.29 -2.26
CA PRO A 22 29.69 -1.53 -2.70
C PRO A 22 28.54 -1.98 -1.78
N ILE A 23 27.43 -2.41 -2.37
CA ILE A 23 26.24 -2.92 -1.64
C ILE A 23 26.60 -4.05 -0.67
N THR A 24 27.59 -4.88 -1.02
CA THR A 24 28.11 -5.95 -0.16
C THR A 24 28.72 -5.42 1.14
N GLN A 25 29.43 -4.29 1.09
CA GLN A 25 30.01 -3.64 2.26
C GLN A 25 28.95 -2.94 3.10
N ILE A 26 28.02 -2.23 2.46
CA ILE A 26 26.88 -1.57 3.13
C ILE A 26 26.02 -2.60 3.87
N SER A 27 25.77 -3.75 3.25
CA SER A 27 25.02 -4.86 3.84
C SER A 27 25.65 -5.34 5.15
N LYS A 28 26.97 -5.54 5.17
CA LYS A 28 27.72 -5.93 6.37
C LYS A 28 27.71 -4.82 7.43
N LEU A 29 27.91 -3.56 7.03
CA LEU A 29 27.98 -2.41 7.91
C LEU A 29 26.65 -2.13 8.62
N LEU A 30 25.55 -2.11 7.87
CA LEU A 30 24.22 -1.79 8.39
C LEU A 30 23.45 -3.03 8.87
N LYS A 31 24.00 -4.23 8.66
CA LYS A 31 23.33 -5.52 8.93
C LYS A 31 21.98 -5.65 8.22
N ILE A 32 21.92 -5.16 6.98
CA ILE A 32 20.73 -5.20 6.12
C ILE A 32 21.00 -6.17 4.97
N SER A 33 19.99 -6.94 4.54
CA SER A 33 20.15 -7.83 3.38
C SER A 33 20.47 -7.04 2.10
N ARG A 34 21.28 -7.63 1.22
CA ARG A 34 21.59 -7.04 -0.10
C ARG A 34 20.32 -6.80 -0.92
N ASP A 35 19.37 -7.73 -0.87
CA ASP A 35 18.10 -7.63 -1.59
C ASP A 35 17.28 -6.41 -1.13
N THR A 36 17.28 -6.11 0.16
CA THR A 36 16.62 -4.91 0.69
C THR A 36 17.24 -3.63 0.11
N LEU A 37 18.57 -3.57 0.03
CA LEU A 37 19.29 -2.43 -0.54
C LEU A 37 18.98 -2.26 -2.03
N HIS A 38 18.99 -3.36 -2.79
CA HIS A 38 18.59 -3.34 -4.21
C HIS A 38 17.14 -2.87 -4.40
N ARG A 39 16.21 -3.33 -3.55
CA ARG A 39 14.80 -2.89 -3.61
C ARG A 39 14.65 -1.39 -3.34
N TRP A 40 15.42 -0.83 -2.41
CA TRP A 40 15.40 0.61 -2.13
C TRP A 40 15.97 1.43 -3.28
N LYS A 41 17.10 0.99 -3.86
CA LYS A 41 17.70 1.63 -5.03
C LYS A 41 16.72 1.63 -6.20
N ASN A 42 16.18 0.46 -6.56
CA ASN A 42 15.23 0.33 -7.64
C ASN A 42 13.99 1.20 -7.41
N ARG A 43 13.46 1.26 -6.17
CA ARG A 43 12.33 2.13 -5.86
C ARG A 43 12.67 3.59 -6.10
N ARG A 44 13.80 4.08 -5.58
CA ARG A 44 14.23 5.47 -5.79
C ARG A 44 14.35 5.79 -7.28
N ASP A 45 14.94 4.89 -8.04
CA ASP A 45 15.16 5.10 -9.48
C ASP A 45 13.82 5.13 -10.27
N HIS A 46 12.78 4.42 -9.81
CA HIS A 46 11.47 4.39 -10.47
C HIS A 46 10.47 5.45 -9.95
N THR A 47 10.53 5.83 -8.67
CA THR A 47 9.52 6.71 -8.03
C THR A 47 10.08 8.02 -7.50
N GLY A 48 11.40 8.22 -7.52
CA GLY A 48 12.08 9.39 -6.96
C GLY A 48 12.10 9.44 -5.41
N ASP A 49 11.55 8.44 -4.72
CA ASP A 49 11.40 8.40 -3.25
C ASP A 49 11.68 6.98 -2.72
N VAL A 50 11.91 6.85 -1.42
CA VAL A 50 12.35 5.64 -0.72
C VAL A 50 11.40 5.25 0.42
N LYS A 51 10.29 6.00 0.58
CA LYS A 51 9.23 5.72 1.55
C LYS A 51 8.76 4.27 1.47
N ALA A 52 8.37 3.73 2.61
CA ALA A 52 7.72 2.41 2.68
C ALA A 52 6.46 2.43 1.81
N ARG A 53 6.06 1.26 1.29
CA ARG A 53 4.69 1.20 0.76
C ARG A 53 3.79 1.37 1.97
N PHE A 54 3.06 2.48 2.01
CA PHE A 54 1.88 2.61 2.84
C PHE A 54 0.70 2.13 2.00
N GLY A 55 -0.26 1.46 2.64
CA GLY A 55 -1.33 0.76 1.96
C GLY A 55 -0.89 -0.64 1.50
N TYR A 56 -0.91 -1.60 2.43
CA TYR A 56 -1.36 -2.93 2.01
C TYR A 56 -2.81 -2.77 1.53
N GLN A 57 -3.29 -3.65 0.63
CA GLN A 57 -4.70 -3.69 0.29
C GLN A 57 -5.51 -3.71 1.59
N THR A 58 -6.11 -2.58 1.97
CA THR A 58 -7.18 -2.57 2.95
C THR A 58 -8.28 -3.35 2.27
N GLY A 59 -8.54 -4.55 2.78
CA GLY A 59 -9.43 -5.51 2.15
C GLY A 59 -10.78 -4.91 1.77
N TYR A 60 -11.34 -5.49 0.71
CA TYR A 60 -12.68 -5.28 0.16
C TYR A 60 -12.93 -3.90 -0.48
N ASN A 61 -12.94 -3.87 -1.82
CA ASN A 61 -13.66 -2.84 -2.55
C ASN A 61 -15.11 -2.90 -2.07
N HIS A 62 -15.60 -1.86 -1.39
CA HIS A 62 -16.98 -1.82 -0.92
C HIS A 62 -17.91 -2.10 -2.10
N LYS A 63 -18.74 -3.16 -1.99
CA LYS A 63 -19.77 -3.48 -3.02
C LYS A 63 -20.76 -2.33 -3.25
N ILE A 64 -20.89 -1.44 -2.27
CA ILE A 64 -21.69 -0.23 -2.35
C ILE A 64 -20.71 0.94 -2.41
N SER A 65 -20.48 1.46 -3.61
CA SER A 65 -19.58 2.59 -3.86
C SER A 65 -20.25 3.94 -3.62
N ASP A 66 -21.57 4.02 -3.75
CA ASP A 66 -22.35 5.25 -3.53
C ASP A 66 -23.39 5.07 -2.42
N MET A 67 -23.05 5.60 -1.24
CA MET A 67 -23.92 5.56 -0.07
C MET A 67 -25.17 6.44 -0.20
N LYS A 68 -25.14 7.48 -1.05
CA LYS A 68 -26.30 8.36 -1.24
C LYS A 68 -27.33 7.71 -2.14
N GLU A 69 -26.89 7.03 -3.19
CA GLU A 69 -27.78 6.24 -4.05
C GLU A 69 -28.41 5.08 -3.28
N PHE A 70 -27.62 4.39 -2.46
CA PHE A 70 -28.13 3.35 -1.57
C PHE A 70 -29.18 3.90 -0.58
N GLN A 71 -28.96 5.07 0.02
CA GLN A 71 -29.95 5.67 0.92
C GLN A 71 -31.26 6.00 0.20
N LYS A 72 -31.19 6.60 -1.00
CA LYS A 72 -32.39 6.86 -1.81
C LYS A 72 -33.15 5.58 -2.15
N PHE A 73 -32.43 4.49 -2.45
CA PHE A 73 -33.04 3.20 -2.74
C PHE A 73 -33.82 2.63 -1.54
N ILE A 74 -33.26 2.75 -0.33
CA ILE A 74 -33.95 2.34 0.91
C ILE A 74 -35.18 3.23 1.17
N ASP A 75 -35.04 4.54 1.02
CA ASP A 75 -36.13 5.50 1.25
C ASP A 75 -37.29 5.30 0.26
N GLN A 76 -37.00 4.86 -0.97
CA GLN A 76 -38.00 4.54 -2.00
C GLN A 76 -38.68 3.18 -1.81
N ASN A 77 -38.11 2.29 -0.98
CA ASN A 77 -38.62 0.95 -0.74
C ASN A 77 -38.89 0.68 0.76
N PRO A 78 -39.70 1.51 1.45
CA PRO A 78 -39.98 1.31 2.86
C PRO A 78 -40.75 -0.01 3.05
N GLY A 79 -40.32 -0.81 4.03
CA GLY A 79 -40.97 -2.07 4.39
C GLY A 79 -40.56 -3.31 3.59
N LYS A 80 -39.61 -3.20 2.64
CA LYS A 80 -39.00 -4.36 1.98
C LYS A 80 -37.78 -4.86 2.76
N ASN A 81 -37.66 -6.17 2.92
CA ASN A 81 -36.47 -6.79 3.50
C ASN A 81 -35.38 -7.03 2.43
N HIS A 82 -34.17 -7.38 2.84
CA HIS A 82 -33.03 -7.55 1.93
C HIS A 82 -33.32 -8.52 0.76
N GLN A 83 -34.01 -9.64 1.00
CA GLN A 83 -34.33 -10.62 -0.05
C GLN A 83 -35.33 -10.07 -1.08
N GLN A 84 -36.25 -9.21 -0.66
CA GLN A 84 -37.21 -8.55 -1.55
C GLN A 84 -36.59 -7.40 -2.35
N LEU A 85 -35.49 -6.82 -1.86
CA LEU A 85 -34.71 -5.80 -2.57
C LEU A 85 -33.73 -6.44 -3.59
N ASP A 86 -33.23 -7.64 -3.28
CA ASP A 86 -32.30 -8.41 -4.14
C ASP A 86 -32.98 -8.83 -5.46
N LEU A 87 -34.26 -9.22 -5.42
CA LEU A 87 -35.06 -9.55 -6.61
C LEU A 87 -35.35 -8.37 -7.54
N ALA A 88 -35.10 -7.13 -7.10
CA ALA A 88 -35.32 -5.91 -7.88
C ALA A 88 -34.03 -5.33 -8.48
N THR A 89 -32.87 -5.95 -8.22
CA THR A 89 -31.56 -5.36 -8.49
C THR A 89 -30.69 -6.32 -9.32
N PHE A 90 -30.81 -6.26 -10.65
CA PHE A 90 -29.67 -6.62 -11.51
C PHE A 90 -28.84 -5.34 -11.71
N PHE A 91 -27.83 -5.14 -10.84
CA PHE A 91 -26.69 -4.27 -11.07
C PHE A 91 -25.41 -5.04 -10.79
#